data_AF-A0A653DKQ8-F1
#
_entry.id   AF-A0A653DKQ8-F1
#
_cell.length_a   1.000
_cell.length_b   1.000
_cell.length_c   1.000
_cell.angle_alpha   90.00
_cell.angle_beta   90.00
_cell.angle_gamma   90.00
#
_symmetry.space_group_name_H-M   'P 1'
#
loop_
_entity.id
_entity.type
_entity.pdbx_description
1 polymer ?
#
loop_
_entity_poly.entity_id
_entity_poly.type
_entity_poly.pdbx_seq_one_letter_code
_entity_poly.pdbx_strand_id
1 'polypeptide(L)'
;MHNEGGYGKYHEAGWDSFCSGYIFIRLAYLNVYDKYPKSKKFVSAELIAGLSEWKNRVNVIRGSISSISLDGEDPKSTRPPYLVVEFVKNTPVDVSKV
;
A
#
# COMPACT_ATOMS: atom_id res chain seq x y z
N MET A 1 26.93 3.26 -36.83
CA MET A 1 27.17 2.41 -35.64
C MET A 1 26.20 2.87 -34.58
N HIS A 2 25.08 2.16 -34.41
CA HIS A 2 24.09 2.45 -33.40
C HIS A 2 24.67 2.11 -32.03
N ASN A 3 24.66 3.08 -31.13
CA ASN A 3 25.16 2.94 -29.77
C ASN A 3 24.20 2.02 -28.99
N GLU A 4 24.64 0.79 -28.72
CA GLU A 4 24.02 -0.13 -27.77
C GLU A 4 24.27 0.41 -26.35
N GLY A 5 23.26 0.99 -25.70
CA GLY A 5 23.49 1.59 -24.38
C GLY A 5 22.29 2.23 -23.68
N GLY A 6 21.07 1.70 -23.82
CA GLY A 6 19.89 2.27 -23.18
C GLY A 6 18.92 1.23 -22.66
N TYR A 7 19.23 0.59 -21.53
CA TYR A 7 18.24 -0.15 -20.75
C TYR A 7 17.30 0.83 -20.04
N GLY A 8 16.40 1.45 -20.79
CA GLY A 8 15.38 2.34 -20.28
C GLY A 8 14.07 2.07 -20.97
N LYS A 9 13.42 0.94 -20.64
CA LYS A 9 12.03 0.73 -21.05
C LYS A 9 11.21 1.79 -20.30
N TYR A 10 10.84 2.86 -21.00
CA TYR A 10 10.15 4.00 -20.40
C TYR A 10 8.84 3.54 -19.74
N HIS A 11 8.58 4.02 -18.53
CA HIS A 11 7.28 3.89 -17.89
C HIS A 11 6.24 4.60 -18.76
N GLU A 12 5.17 3.90 -19.09
CA GLU A 12 4.00 4.49 -19.72
C GLU A 12 2.74 4.15 -18.93
N ALA A 13 1.74 5.03 -19.00
CA ALA A 13 0.50 4.86 -18.25
C ALA A 13 -0.21 3.54 -18.60
N GLY A 14 -0.09 3.07 -19.85
CA GLY A 14 -0.61 1.77 -20.28
C GLY A 14 0.02 0.61 -19.52
N TRP A 15 1.35 0.51 -19.57
CA TRP A 15 2.12 -0.47 -18.81
C TRP A 15 1.85 -0.40 -17.29
N ASP A 16 1.89 0.78 -16.71
CA ASP A 16 1.73 0.95 -15.26
C ASP A 16 0.30 0.60 -14.80
N SER A 17 -0.72 0.90 -15.60
CA SER A 17 -2.12 0.52 -15.31
C SER A 17 -2.35 -0.99 -15.44
N PHE A 18 -1.73 -1.65 -16.42
CA PHE A 18 -1.75 -3.11 -16.54
C PHE A 18 -1.10 -3.78 -15.31
N CYS A 19 0.10 -3.34 -14.93
CA CYS A 19 0.80 -3.82 -13.74
C CYS A 19 -0.05 -3.59 -12.48
N SER A 20 -0.63 -2.41 -12.33
CA SER A 20 -1.49 -2.06 -11.20
C SER A 20 -2.74 -2.95 -11.13
N GLY A 21 -3.40 -3.20 -12.26
CA GLY A 21 -4.54 -4.12 -12.34
C GLY A 21 -4.19 -5.56 -11.98
N TYR A 22 -3.03 -6.05 -12.42
CA TYR A 22 -2.53 -7.37 -12.04
C TYR A 22 -2.28 -7.48 -10.53
N ILE A 23 -1.61 -6.49 -9.94
CA ILE A 23 -1.35 -6.44 -8.50
C ILE A 23 -2.68 -6.36 -7.72
N PHE A 24 -3.63 -5.55 -8.18
CA PHE A 24 -4.96 -5.43 -7.59
C PHE A 24 -5.66 -6.79 -7.49
N ILE A 25 -5.68 -7.58 -8.58
CA ILE A 25 -6.28 -8.91 -8.57
C ILE A 25 -5.57 -9.84 -7.57
N ARG A 26 -4.22 -9.83 -7.53
CA ARG A 26 -3.45 -10.65 -6.58
C ARG A 26 -3.74 -10.30 -5.12
N LEU A 27 -3.82 -9.01 -4.79
CA LEU A 27 -4.17 -8.54 -3.45
C LEU A 27 -5.63 -8.88 -3.09
N ALA A 28 -6.55 -8.84 -4.08
CA ALA A 28 -7.93 -9.28 -3.88
C ALA A 28 -7.99 -10.74 -3.42
N TYR A 29 -7.24 -11.62 -4.08
CA TYR A 29 -7.14 -13.02 -3.67
C TYR A 29 -6.60 -13.17 -2.24
N LEU A 30 -5.54 -12.44 -1.87
CA LEU A 30 -5.00 -12.51 -0.51
C LEU A 30 -6.02 -12.07 0.55
N ASN A 31 -6.70 -10.94 0.32
CA ASN A 31 -7.71 -10.42 1.23
C ASN A 31 -8.92 -11.35 1.40
N VAL A 32 -9.36 -12.02 0.33
CA VAL A 32 -10.49 -12.96 0.39
C VAL A 32 -10.08 -14.32 0.93
N TYR A 33 -8.87 -14.80 0.63
CA TYR A 33 -8.36 -16.09 1.09
C TYR A 33 -8.28 -16.15 2.62
N ASP A 34 -7.83 -15.08 3.28
CA ASP A 34 -7.79 -15.00 4.75
C ASP A 34 -9.19 -15.13 5.36
N LYS A 35 -10.22 -14.64 4.67
CA LYS A 35 -11.63 -14.73 5.10
C LYS A 35 -12.25 -16.10 4.79
N TYR A 36 -11.83 -16.77 3.71
CA TYR A 36 -12.40 -18.03 3.23
C TYR A 36 -11.33 -19.07 2.84
N PRO A 37 -10.55 -19.60 3.81
CA PRO A 37 -9.38 -20.45 3.52
C PRO A 37 -9.72 -21.79 2.86
N LYS A 38 -10.98 -22.24 2.93
CA LYS A 38 -11.46 -23.48 2.29
C LYS A 38 -11.77 -23.30 0.80
N SER A 39 -12.00 -22.07 0.35
CA SER A 39 -12.34 -21.75 -1.04
C SER A 39 -11.07 -21.42 -1.82
N LYS A 40 -10.71 -22.28 -2.77
CA LYS A 40 -9.49 -22.13 -3.58
C LYS A 40 -9.70 -21.37 -4.90
N LYS A 41 -10.95 -21.16 -5.28
CA LYS A 41 -11.35 -20.51 -6.54
C LYS A 41 -12.45 -19.51 -6.23
N PHE A 42 -12.33 -18.34 -6.83
CA PHE A 42 -13.30 -17.25 -6.71
C PHE A 42 -13.60 -16.73 -8.11
N VAL A 43 -14.85 -16.36 -8.35
CA VAL A 43 -15.21 -15.60 -9.56
C VAL A 43 -14.89 -14.11 -9.36
N SER A 44 -14.79 -13.35 -10.46
CA SER A 44 -14.43 -11.94 -10.42
C SER A 44 -15.35 -11.11 -9.52
N ALA A 45 -16.66 -11.37 -9.57
CA ALA A 45 -17.65 -10.69 -8.74
C ALA A 45 -17.42 -10.91 -7.23
N GLU A 46 -17.03 -12.12 -6.82
CA GLU A 46 -16.73 -12.43 -5.42
C GLU A 46 -15.49 -11.71 -4.93
N LEU A 47 -14.44 -11.65 -5.76
CA LEU A 47 -13.21 -10.91 -5.43
C LEU A 47 -13.50 -9.42 -5.24
N ILE A 48 -14.26 -8.82 -6.16
CA ILE A 48 -14.63 -7.40 -6.09
C ILE A 48 -15.53 -7.13 -4.88
N ALA A 49 -16.52 -7.99 -4.63
CA ALA A 49 -17.40 -7.87 -3.45
C ALA A 49 -16.61 -7.99 -2.13
N GLY A 50 -15.61 -8.87 -2.07
CA GLY A 50 -14.71 -9.03 -0.93
C GLY A 50 -13.84 -7.81 -0.63
N LEU A 51 -13.71 -6.89 -1.59
CA LEU A 51 -12.99 -5.62 -1.46
C LEU A 51 -13.90 -4.41 -1.19
N SER A 52 -15.19 -4.63 -0.95
CA SER A 52 -16.19 -3.56 -0.75
C SER A 52 -15.82 -2.55 0.36
N GLU A 53 -15.07 -2.96 1.38
CA GLU A 53 -14.56 -2.09 2.45
C GLU A 53 -13.53 -1.05 1.96
N TRP A 54 -12.83 -1.36 0.87
CA TRP A 54 -11.75 -0.54 0.31
C TRP A 54 -12.21 0.37 -0.83
N LYS A 55 -13.49 0.29 -1.22
CA LYS A 55 -14.05 1.14 -2.29
C LYS A 55 -13.93 2.62 -1.91
N ASN A 56 -13.80 3.49 -2.91
CA ASN A 56 -13.85 4.95 -2.72
C ASN A 56 -12.81 5.50 -1.74
N ARG A 57 -11.71 4.78 -1.50
CA ARG A 57 -10.61 5.23 -0.66
C ARG A 57 -9.38 5.55 -1.50
N VAL A 58 -8.83 6.74 -1.31
CA VAL A 58 -7.60 7.19 -1.97
C VAL A 58 -6.46 7.16 -0.96
N ASN A 59 -5.40 6.43 -1.28
CA ASN A 59 -4.22 6.33 -0.41
C ASN A 59 -3.54 7.69 -0.22
N VAL A 60 -3.21 8.05 1.03
CA VAL A 60 -2.50 9.30 1.35
C VAL A 60 -1.09 8.97 1.83
N ILE A 61 -0.11 9.27 1.00
CA ILE A 61 1.30 9.07 1.36
C ILE A 61 1.73 10.20 2.30
N ARG A 62 2.36 9.83 3.42
CA ARG A 62 2.92 10.75 4.44
C ARG A 62 1.89 11.66 5.15
N GLY A 63 0.60 11.32 5.09
CA GLY A 63 -0.46 11.99 5.84
C GLY A 63 -0.49 11.63 7.33
N SER A 64 -1.32 12.35 8.09
CA SER A 64 -1.72 11.95 9.45
C SER A 64 -2.74 10.81 9.41
N ILE A 65 -3.53 10.70 8.34
CA ILE A 65 -4.47 9.61 8.05
C ILE A 65 -3.91 8.72 6.93
N SER A 66 -4.36 7.46 6.87
CA SER A 66 -3.88 6.47 5.90
C SER A 66 -4.51 6.61 4.50
N SER A 67 -5.76 7.04 4.43
CA SER A 67 -6.50 7.23 3.18
C SER A 67 -7.60 8.26 3.36
N ILE A 68 -8.05 8.88 2.27
CA ILE A 68 -9.23 9.74 2.24
C ILE A 68 -10.42 8.93 1.72
N SER A 69 -11.60 9.12 2.32
CA SER A 69 -12.85 8.54 1.83
C SER A 69 -13.58 9.53 0.90
N LEU A 70 -14.02 9.06 -0.28
CA LEU A 70 -14.76 9.89 -1.24
C LEU A 70 -16.28 9.85 -1.03
N ASP A 71 -16.79 8.88 -0.28
CA ASP A 71 -18.22 8.65 -0.03
C ASP A 71 -18.55 8.57 1.47
N GLY A 72 -17.69 9.09 2.35
CA GLY A 72 -17.90 9.07 3.80
C GLY A 72 -16.84 9.82 4.59
N GLU A 73 -16.76 9.57 5.89
CA GLU A 73 -15.74 10.15 6.76
C GLU A 73 -14.38 9.47 6.58
N ASP A 74 -13.32 10.24 6.81
CA ASP A 74 -11.95 9.73 6.78
C ASP A 74 -11.69 8.77 7.96
N PRO A 75 -10.89 7.70 7.75
CA PRO A 75 -10.53 6.78 8.81
C PRO A 75 -9.74 7.48 9.92
N LYS A 76 -9.97 7.06 11.16
CA LYS A 76 -9.19 7.53 12.30
C LYS A 76 -7.70 7.26 12.08
N SER A 77 -6.87 8.24 12.44
CA SER A 77 -5.42 8.07 12.39
C SER A 77 -4.99 6.91 13.29
N THR A 78 -4.25 5.97 12.71
CA THR A 78 -3.54 4.89 13.43
C THR A 78 -2.08 5.24 13.68
N ARG A 79 -1.65 6.45 13.28
CA ARG A 79 -0.27 6.87 13.43
C ARG A 79 0.02 7.09 14.92
N PRO A 80 1.10 6.51 15.46
CA PRO A 80 1.51 6.79 16.83
C PRO A 80 1.71 8.30 17.02
N PRO A 81 1.44 8.83 18.23
CA PRO A 81 1.78 10.22 18.55
C PRO A 81 3.27 10.46 18.29
N TYR A 82 3.63 11.71 18.00
CA TYR A 82 5.02 12.09 17.80
C TYR A 82 5.86 11.62 18.99
N LEU A 83 6.81 10.72 18.72
CA LEU A 83 7.80 10.32 19.70
C LEU A 83 8.85 11.43 19.76
N VAL A 84 8.70 12.32 20.74
CA VAL A 84 9.73 13.30 21.06
C VAL A 84 10.78 12.59 21.89
N VAL A 85 11.91 12.27 21.27
CA VAL A 85 13.04 11.62 21.94
C VAL A 85 13.99 12.72 22.40
N GLU A 86 14.08 12.91 23.71
CA GLU A 86 15.05 13.81 24.33
C GLU A 86 16.08 13.00 25.12
N PHE A 87 17.33 13.40 25.03
CA PHE A 87 18.39 12.80 25.83
C PHE A 87 18.22 13.25 27.29
N VAL A 88 18.10 12.29 28.22
CA VAL A 88 18.06 12.58 29.67
C VAL A 88 19.30 13.37 30.14
N LYS A 89 20.44 13.27 29.43
CA LYS A 89 21.71 13.92 29.79
C LYS A 89 22.40 14.69 28.66
N ASN A 90 21.75 14.91 27.52
CA ASN A 90 22.35 15.59 26.35
C ASN A 90 23.70 14.99 25.87
N THR A 91 23.96 13.71 26.17
CA THR A 91 25.15 12.98 25.75
C THR A 91 24.84 12.07 24.57
N PRO A 92 25.66 12.04 23.51
CA PRO A 92 25.46 11.17 22.35
C PRO A 92 25.44 9.68 22.76
N VAL A 93 24.49 8.90 22.22
CA VAL A 93 24.44 7.45 22.40
C VAL A 93 25.24 6.77 21.29
N ASP A 94 26.14 5.88 21.68
CA ASP A 94 26.86 5.00 20.77
C ASP A 94 25.97 3.80 20.40
N VAL A 95 25.35 3.88 19.23
CA VAL A 95 24.45 2.85 18.67
C VAL A 95 25.11 1.50 18.44
N SER A 96 26.45 1.40 18.49
CA SER A 96 27.17 0.13 18.36
C SER A 96 27.21 -0.71 19.64
N LYS A 97 26.68 -0.19 20.76
CA LYS A 97 26.75 -0.81 22.09
C LYS A 97 25.39 -1.20 22.68
N VAL A 98 24.34 -1.28 21.84
CA VAL A 98 22.96 -1.65 22.24
C VAL A 98 22.52 -2.88 21.48
#